data_AF-A0A5C1DCH0-F1
#
_entry.id   AF-A0A5C1DCH0-F1
#
_cell.length_a   1.000
_cell.length_b   1.000
_cell.length_c   1.000
_cell.angle_alpha   90.00
_cell.angle_beta   90.00
_cell.angle_gamma   90.00
#
_symmetry.space_group_name_H-M   'P 1'
#
loop_
_entity.id
_entity.type
_entity.pdbx_description
1 polymer ?
#
loop_
_entity_poly.entity_id
_entity_poly.type
_entity_poly.pdbx_seq_one_letter_code
_entity_poly.pdbx_strand_id
1 'polypeptide(L)' 'MKISQLKPGHKVFEYKDSGGVVHYEVVSIRQVGKMFEVTFMSALGLASAMYPANGFIEAAA' A
#
# COMPACT_ATOMS: atom_id res chain seq x y z
N MET A 1 -0.90 0.21 9.87
CA MET A 1 0.55 -0.01 10.09
C MET A 1 1.37 1.17 9.59
N LYS A 2 2.57 1.42 10.14
CA LYS A 2 3.45 2.47 9.60
C LYS A 2 4.06 2.04 8.28
N ILE A 3 4.23 2.97 7.34
CA ILE A 3 4.83 2.66 6.03
C ILE A 3 6.26 2.12 6.18
N SER A 4 7.03 2.63 7.14
CA SER A 4 8.38 2.11 7.43
C SER A 4 8.42 0.65 7.92
N GLN A 5 7.27 0.08 8.30
CA GLN A 5 7.13 -1.30 8.74
C GLN A 5 6.47 -2.21 7.69
N LEU A 6 6.01 -1.62 6.58
CA LEU A 6 5.40 -2.34 5.48
C LEU A 6 6.43 -3.25 4.81
N LYS A 7 5.98 -4.37 4.27
CA LYS A 7 6.79 -5.35 3.53
C LYS A 7 6.05 -5.81 2.29
N PRO A 8 6.76 -6.23 1.22
CA PRO A 8 6.14 -6.96 0.12
C PRO A 8 5.34 -8.16 0.63
N GLY A 9 4.20 -8.44 -0.02
CA GLY A 9 3.25 -9.49 0.32
C GLY A 9 2.11 -9.07 1.26
N HIS A 10 2.15 -7.86 1.85
CA HIS A 10 1.01 -7.38 2.64
C HIS A 10 -0.20 -7.10 1.76
N LYS A 11 -1.40 -7.44 2.28
CA LYS A 11 -2.68 -7.20 1.63
C LYS A 11 -3.37 -6.00 2.24
N VAL A 12 -3.70 -5.03 1.40
CA VAL A 12 -4.45 -3.80 1.72
C VAL A 12 -5.84 -3.92 1.11
N PHE A 13 -6.85 -3.54 1.87
CA PHE A 13 -8.25 -3.60 1.46
C PHE A 13 -8.81 -2.18 1.48
N GLU A 14 -9.25 -1.71 0.33
CA GLU A 14 -9.95 -0.43 0.21
C GLU A 14 -11.44 -0.73 0.10
N TYR A 15 -12.18 -0.36 1.14
CA TYR A 15 -13.63 -0.43 1.16
C TYR A 15 -14.17 0.86 0.55
N LYS A 16 -14.84 0.73 -0.59
CA LYS A 16 -15.51 1.85 -1.26
C LYS A 16 -16.90 2.05 -0.65
N ASP A 17 -17.36 3.30 -0.64
CA ASP A 17 -18.71 3.65 -0.16
C ASP A 17 -19.83 2.93 -0.92
N SER A 18 -19.56 2.48 -2.15
CA SER A 18 -20.48 1.66 -2.96
C SER A 18 -20.61 0.20 -2.50
N GLY A 19 -19.95 -0.19 -1.41
CA GLY A 19 -19.92 -1.55 -0.88
C GLY A 19 -18.93 -2.49 -1.58
N GLY A 20 -18.19 -1.99 -2.59
CA GLY A 20 -17.12 -2.75 -3.24
C GLY A 20 -15.85 -2.76 -2.41
N VAL A 21 -15.08 -3.85 -2.50
CA VAL A 21 -13.76 -3.96 -1.88
C VAL A 21 -12.71 -4.12 -2.96
N VAL A 22 -11.68 -3.27 -2.94
CA VAL A 22 -10.52 -3.43 -3.82
C VAL A 22 -9.38 -4.03 -3.01
N HIS A 23 -8.84 -5.12 -3.53
CA HIS A 23 -7.70 -5.80 -2.93
C HIS A 23 -6.42 -5.31 -3.59
N TYR A 24 -5.48 -4.89 -2.75
CA TYR A 24 -4.15 -4.49 -3.16
C TYR A 24 -3.13 -5.39 -2.46
N GLU A 25 -2.10 -5.81 -3.18
CA GLU A 25 -0.94 -6.48 -2.62
C GLU A 25 0.28 -5.59 -2.78
N VAL A 26 1.04 -5.38 -1.71
CA VAL A 26 2.29 -4.64 -1.78
C VAL A 26 3.33 -5.49 -2.48
N VAL A 27 3.85 -5.02 -3.61
CA VAL A 27 4.84 -5.75 -4.41
C VAL A 27 6.26 -5.24 -4.14
N SER A 28 6.41 -3.94 -3.96
CA SER A 28 7.71 -3.34 -3.70
C SER A 28 7.59 -2.11 -2.80
N ILE A 29 8.66 -1.87 -2.05
CA ILE A 29 8.81 -0.68 -1.22
C ILE A 29 10.23 -0.19 -1.39
N ARG A 30 10.39 1.09 -1.72
CA ARG A 30 11.68 1.73 -1.88
C ARG A 30 11.71 3.06 -1.16
N GLN A 31 12.77 3.31 -0.40
CA GLN A 31 13.01 4.63 0.17
C GLN A 31 13.56 5.58 -0.91
N VAL A 32 12.90 6.74 -1.06
CA VAL A 32 13.30 7.83 -1.96
C VAL A 32 13.43 9.11 -1.13
N GLY A 33 14.66 9.40 -0.71
CA GLY A 33 14.93 10.49 0.23
C GLY A 33 14.25 10.24 1.59
N LYS A 34 13.36 11.15 1.99
CA LYS A 34 12.57 11.05 3.24
C LYS A 34 11.21 10.34 3.05
N MET A 35 10.89 9.97 1.82
CA MET A 35 9.63 9.33 1.46
C MET A 35 9.86 7.86 1.10
N PHE A 36 8.78 7.11 1.06
CA PHE A 36 8.72 5.72 0.65
C PHE A 36 7.77 5.63 -0.54
N GLU A 37 8.31 5.13 -1.65
CA GLU A 37 7.50 4.68 -2.78
C GLU A 37 7.02 3.27 -2.48
N VAL A 38 5.71 3.07 -2.54
CA VAL A 38 5.08 1.77 -2.36
C VAL A 38 4.35 1.42 -3.65
N THR A 39 4.69 0.28 -4.23
CA THR A 39 4.00 -0.25 -5.41
C THR A 39 3.02 -1.35 -4.99
N PHE A 40 1.79 -1.21 -5.46
CA PHE A 40 0.68 -2.12 -5.21
C PHE A 40 0.25 -2.83 -6.49
N MET A 41 -0.11 -4.10 -6.38
CA MET A 41 -0.81 -4.87 -7.41
C MET A 41 -2.28 -5.00 -7.04
N SER A 42 -3.16 -4.77 -8.02
CA SER A 42 -4.60 -5.04 -7.89
C SER A 42 -5.14 -5.65 -9.18
N ALA A 43 -6.45 -5.93 -9.22
CA ALA A 43 -7.13 -6.35 -10.45
C ALA A 43 -7.03 -5.32 -11.59
N LEU A 44 -6.75 -4.04 -11.28
CA LEU A 44 -6.56 -2.97 -12.26
C LEU A 44 -5.11 -2.85 -12.74
N GLY A 45 -4.19 -3.67 -12.21
CA GLY A 45 -2.76 -3.64 -12.49
C GLY A 45 -1.93 -3.03 -11.37
N LEU A 46 -0.74 -2.59 -11.73
CA LEU A 46 0.23 -2.00 -10.82
C LEU A 46 0.02 -0.48 -10.67
N ALA A 47 0.13 0.02 -9.44
CA ALA A 47 0.13 1.44 -9.15
C ALA A 47 1.13 1.76 -8.03
N SER A 48 1.78 2.92 -8.09
CA SER A 48 2.71 3.38 -7.06
C SER A 48 2.16 4.62 -6.34
N ALA A 49 2.43 4.71 -5.04
CA ALA A 49 2.13 5.90 -4.24
C ALA A 49 3.29 6.25 -3.30
N MET A 50 3.41 7.54 -3.00
CA MET A 50 4.46 8.09 -2.15
C MET A 50 3.92 8.42 -0.76
N TYR A 51 4.59 7.92 0.28
CA TYR A 51 4.22 8.19 1.66
C TYR A 51 5.41 8.66 2.49
N PRO A 52 5.20 9.51 3.50
CA PRO A 52 6.23 9.75 4.50
C PRO A 52 6.43 8.49 5.36
N ALA A 53 7.60 8.33 5.97
CA ALA A 53 7.93 7.16 6.79
C ALA A 53 6.94 6.93 7.96
N ASN A 54 6.39 8.01 8.50
CA ASN A 54 5.40 8.01 9.57
C ASN A 54 3.94 7.98 9.07
N GLY A 55 3.74 7.85 7.75
CA GLY A 55 2.42 7.60 7.18
C GLY A 55 1.87 6.25 7.63
N PHE A 56 0.56 6.09 7.51
CA PHE A 56 -0.14 4.86 7.88
C PHE A 56 -0.96 4.33 6.72
N ILE A 57 -1.00 3.00 6.62
CA ILE A 57 -1.91 2.27 5.74
C ILE A 57 -2.64 1.19 6.51
N GLU A 58 -3.90 0.97 6.20
CA GLU A 58 -4.67 -0.16 6.71
C GLU A 58 -4.38 -1.37 5.84
N ALA A 59 -3.55 -2.28 6.35
CA ALA A 59 -3.37 -3.60 5.74
C ALA A 59 -3.87 -4.64 6.74
N ALA A 60 -4.59 -5.64 6.25
CA ALA A 60 -5.03 -6.76 7.06
C ALA A 60 -3.85 -7.74 7.23
N ALA A 61 -3.76 -8.34 8.42
CA ALA A 61 -2.78 -9.36 8.77
C ALA A 61 -3.23 -10.75 8.30
#